data_AF-A0A6C0HVA5-F1
#
_entry.id   AF-A0A6C0HVA5-F1
#
_cell.length_a   1.000
_cell.length_b   1.000
_cell.length_c   1.000
_cell.angle_alpha   90.00
_cell.angle_beta   90.00
_cell.angle_gamma   90.00
#
_symmetry.space_group_name_H-M   'P 1'
#
loop_
_entity.id
_entity.type
_entity.pdbx_description
1 polymer ?
#
loop_
_entity_poly.entity_id
_entity_poly.type
_entity_poly.pdbx_seq_one_letter_code
_entity_poly.pdbx_strand_id
1 'polypeptide(L)'
;MDIFYYSNFCPHSQKVIQFIVKNQLNDKISCICVDKRTRDGNNQYMVTLENGKQVMLPPNLQSIPAILCVKKNYTLILGTEPIIEYVQSVFNLSLNSQQLFENPYESTVNTRPQYQDPVGFIMTGNSNNNGILSEAYTSYDLSPDDLSAQSNSKNRPMYHYTPVNNNFRIEAPEDSYRPDKISSNVTIDVLQHQRNQEIPAVAVQPPKDLYM
;
A
#
# COMPACT_ATOMS: atom_id res chain seq x y z
N MET A 1 0.47 -13.75 -23.82
CA MET A 1 1.36 -14.50 -22.92
C MET A 1 2.77 -14.02 -23.22
N ASP A 2 3.55 -13.67 -22.22
CA ASP A 2 4.89 -13.10 -22.45
C ASP A 2 5.90 -14.22 -22.72
N ILE A 3 6.93 -13.93 -23.51
CA ILE A 3 7.88 -14.94 -24.00
C ILE A 3 9.23 -14.67 -23.38
N PHE A 4 9.75 -15.61 -22.61
CA PHE A 4 11.06 -15.53 -21.98
C PHE A 4 12.09 -16.34 -22.78
N TYR A 5 13.12 -15.66 -23.28
CA TYR A 5 14.24 -16.25 -24.00
C TYR A 5 15.39 -16.52 -23.03
N TYR A 6 15.85 -17.77 -23.01
CA TYR A 6 16.90 -18.21 -22.11
C TYR A 6 17.90 -19.14 -22.78
N SER A 7 19.06 -19.32 -22.15
CA SER A 7 20.09 -20.28 -22.55
C SER A 7 20.48 -21.12 -21.34
N ASN A 8 20.70 -22.43 -21.53
CA ASN A 8 21.09 -23.31 -20.44
C ASN A 8 22.53 -23.04 -19.97
N PHE A 9 23.38 -22.49 -20.84
CA PHE A 9 24.79 -22.21 -20.56
C PHE A 9 25.01 -20.87 -19.84
N CYS A 10 23.96 -20.10 -19.60
CA CYS A 10 24.06 -18.77 -19.01
C CYS A 10 23.60 -18.79 -17.53
N PRO A 11 24.47 -18.46 -16.55
CA PRO A 11 24.10 -18.48 -15.13
C PRO A 11 23.02 -17.44 -14.79
N HIS A 12 23.03 -16.29 -15.48
CA HIS A 12 22.00 -15.26 -15.34
C HIS A 12 20.61 -15.74 -15.75
N SER A 13 20.55 -16.55 -16.82
CA SER A 13 19.29 -17.16 -17.26
C SER A 13 18.78 -18.17 -16.25
N GLN A 14 19.67 -18.99 -15.68
CA GLN A 14 19.31 -19.98 -14.66
C GLN A 14 18.70 -19.33 -13.42
N LYS A 15 19.22 -18.19 -12.97
CA LYS A 15 18.64 -17.42 -11.84
C LYS A 15 17.20 -17.02 -12.11
N VAL A 16 16.91 -16.49 -13.30
CA VAL A 16 15.55 -16.08 -13.69
C VAL A 16 14.63 -17.29 -13.82
N ILE A 17 15.10 -18.41 -14.38
CA ILE A 17 14.32 -19.66 -14.48
C ILE A 17 13.95 -20.18 -13.08
N GLN A 18 14.91 -20.20 -12.15
CA GLN A 18 14.65 -20.60 -10.77
C GLN A 18 13.58 -19.71 -10.11
N PHE A 19 13.63 -18.40 -10.37
CA PHE A 19 12.62 -17.46 -9.88
C PHE A 19 11.24 -17.74 -10.46
N ILE A 20 11.13 -17.99 -11.78
CA ILE A 20 9.87 -18.31 -12.46
C ILE A 20 9.26 -19.62 -11.90
N VAL A 21 10.08 -20.66 -11.73
CA VAL A 21 9.64 -21.96 -11.20
C VAL A 21 9.22 -21.85 -9.73
N LYS A 22 9.98 -21.13 -8.90
CA LYS A 22 9.66 -20.92 -7.47
C LYS A 22 8.29 -20.25 -7.28
N ASN A 23 7.93 -19.35 -8.18
CA ASN A 23 6.65 -18.62 -8.14
C ASN A 23 5.54 -19.28 -8.97
N GLN A 24 5.75 -20.52 -9.46
CA GLN A 24 4.76 -21.28 -10.25
C GLN A 24 4.22 -20.50 -11.46
N LEU A 25 5.08 -19.75 -12.16
CA LEU A 25 4.67 -18.91 -13.31
C LEU A 25 4.73 -19.61 -14.67
N ASN A 26 4.90 -20.93 -14.68
CA ASN A 26 5.04 -21.74 -15.90
C ASN A 26 3.83 -21.60 -16.84
N ASP A 27 2.64 -21.38 -16.29
CA ASP A 27 1.41 -21.23 -17.08
C ASP A 27 1.20 -19.82 -17.63
N LYS A 28 2.00 -18.83 -17.19
CA LYS A 28 1.84 -17.42 -17.55
C LYS A 28 2.95 -16.88 -18.45
N ILE A 29 4.12 -17.52 -18.44
CA ILE A 29 5.29 -17.14 -19.23
C ILE A 29 5.70 -18.34 -20.11
N SER A 30 5.84 -18.09 -21.41
CA SER A 30 6.35 -19.09 -22.35
C SER A 30 7.88 -19.05 -22.38
N CYS A 31 8.55 -20.08 -21.87
CA CYS A 31 10.01 -20.16 -21.87
C CYS A 31 10.54 -20.80 -23.17
N ILE A 32 11.40 -20.11 -23.91
CA ILE A 32 12.04 -20.58 -25.15
C ILE A 32 13.56 -20.63 -24.95
N CYS A 33 14.13 -21.82 -25.14
CA CYS A 33 15.57 -22.01 -25.15
C CYS A 33 16.16 -21.60 -26.49
N VAL A 34 17.17 -20.73 -26.51
CA VAL A 34 17.81 -20.23 -27.73
C VAL A 34 19.15 -20.90 -28.06
N ASP A 35 19.48 -22.00 -27.38
CA ASP A 35 20.73 -22.75 -27.60
C ASP A 35 20.78 -23.37 -28.99
N LYS A 36 19.66 -23.92 -29.48
CA LYS A 36 19.52 -24.55 -30.81
C LYS A 36 19.14 -23.56 -31.90
N ARG A 37 19.79 -22.38 -31.91
CA ARG A 37 19.57 -21.37 -32.96
C ARG A 37 20.42 -21.67 -34.19
N THR A 38 19.78 -21.62 -35.35
CA THR A 38 20.40 -21.76 -36.66
C THR A 38 20.23 -20.46 -37.42
N ARG A 39 21.20 -20.11 -38.26
CA ARG A 39 21.10 -18.93 -39.12
C ARG A 39 20.58 -19.39 -40.47
N ASP A 40 19.42 -18.88 -40.85
CA ASP A 40 18.86 -19.15 -42.17
C ASP A 40 19.63 -18.36 -43.26
N GLY A 41 19.50 -18.75 -44.51
CA GLY A 41 20.14 -18.10 -45.67
C GLY A 41 19.83 -16.60 -45.78
N ASN A 42 18.71 -16.16 -45.20
CA ASN A 42 18.30 -14.75 -45.11
C ASN A 42 18.92 -13.98 -43.93
N ASN A 43 19.98 -14.50 -43.31
CA ASN A 43 20.67 -13.93 -42.14
C ASN A 43 19.83 -13.79 -40.86
N GLN A 44 18.63 -14.37 -40.82
CA GLN A 44 17.76 -14.37 -39.63
C GLN A 44 18.07 -15.58 -38.74
N TYR A 45 17.98 -15.39 -37.42
CA TYR A 45 18.15 -16.47 -36.45
C TYR A 45 16.83 -17.21 -36.23
N MET A 46 16.85 -18.52 -36.40
CA MET A 46 15.71 -19.40 -36.22
C MET A 46 16.02 -20.45 -35.16
N VAL A 47 15.14 -20.56 -34.16
CA VAL A 47 15.30 -21.49 -33.04
C VAL A 47 14.47 -22.73 -33.32
N THR A 48 15.10 -23.90 -33.21
CA THR A 48 14.39 -25.19 -33.27
C THR A 48 13.91 -25.55 -31.87
N LEU A 49 12.58 -25.57 -31.68
CA LEU A 49 11.95 -26.00 -30.44
C LEU A 49 12.05 -27.53 -30.27
N GLU A 50 11.87 -28.03 -29.05
CA GLU A 50 11.92 -29.48 -28.75
C GLU A 50 10.84 -30.29 -29.48
N ASN A 51 9.76 -29.64 -29.90
CA ASN A 51 8.70 -30.26 -30.71
C ASN A 51 9.02 -30.30 -32.21
N GLY A 52 10.22 -29.89 -32.63
CA GLY A 52 10.65 -29.84 -34.03
C GLY A 52 10.13 -28.63 -34.81
N LYS A 53 9.32 -27.75 -34.20
CA LYS A 53 8.88 -26.51 -34.84
C LYS A 53 10.00 -25.47 -34.81
N GLN A 54 10.07 -24.68 -35.86
CA GLN A 54 11.03 -23.60 -35.99
C GLN A 54 10.35 -22.25 -35.71
N VAL A 55 10.96 -21.44 -34.85
CA VAL A 55 10.46 -20.11 -34.47
C VAL A 55 11.49 -19.06 -34.84
N MET A 56 11.04 -18.00 -35.50
CA MET A 56 11.90 -16.86 -35.84
C MET A 56 12.18 -16.02 -34.61
N LEU A 57 13.45 -15.70 -34.40
CA LEU A 57 13.90 -14.89 -33.28
C LEU A 57 13.82 -13.40 -33.63
N PRO A 58 13.34 -12.52 -32.73
CA PRO A 58 13.29 -11.10 -33.00
C PRO A 58 14.71 -10.52 -33.19
N PRO A 59 14.94 -9.63 -34.17
CA PRO A 59 16.27 -9.10 -34.48
C PRO A 59 16.85 -8.22 -33.38
N ASN A 60 16.00 -7.69 -32.50
CA ASN A 60 16.41 -6.83 -31.37
C ASN A 60 17.00 -7.63 -30.19
N LEU A 61 16.96 -8.97 -30.24
CA LEU A 61 17.48 -9.83 -29.18
C LEU A 61 18.99 -10.01 -29.33
N GLN A 62 19.76 -9.12 -28.69
CA GLN A 62 21.22 -9.16 -28.71
C GLN A 62 21.82 -10.01 -27.58
N SER A 63 21.22 -9.97 -26.38
CA SER A 63 21.71 -10.66 -25.19
C SER A 63 20.60 -11.43 -24.47
N ILE A 64 21.02 -12.38 -23.65
CA ILE A 64 20.17 -13.29 -22.88
C ILE A 64 20.65 -13.18 -21.41
N PRO A 65 19.77 -13.18 -20.40
CA PRO A 65 18.31 -13.40 -20.42
C PRO A 65 17.52 -12.20 -20.95
N ALA A 66 16.40 -12.49 -21.64
CA ALA A 66 15.48 -11.48 -22.15
C ALA A 66 14.03 -11.94 -22.07
N ILE A 67 13.10 -11.03 -21.81
CA ILE A 67 11.66 -11.29 -21.89
C ILE A 67 11.02 -10.33 -22.88
N LEU A 68 10.18 -10.87 -23.76
CA LEU A 68 9.39 -10.14 -24.72
C LEU A 68 7.97 -10.00 -24.17
N CYS A 69 7.62 -8.78 -23.81
CA CYS A 69 6.33 -8.43 -23.24
C CYS A 69 5.32 -8.20 -24.35
N VAL A 70 4.46 -9.18 -24.62
CA VAL A 70 3.46 -9.10 -25.69
C VAL A 70 2.39 -8.06 -25.34
N LYS A 71 2.02 -7.96 -24.05
CA LYS A 71 1.02 -7.00 -23.57
C LYS A 71 1.52 -5.54 -23.57
N LYS A 72 2.84 -5.34 -23.54
CA LYS A 72 3.46 -4.01 -23.48
C LYS A 72 4.06 -3.66 -24.83
N ASN A 73 3.24 -3.66 -25.89
CA ASN A 73 3.65 -3.28 -27.25
C ASN A 73 4.90 -4.00 -27.78
N TYR A 74 5.05 -5.29 -27.51
CA TYR A 74 6.22 -6.08 -27.90
C TYR A 74 7.56 -5.49 -27.40
N THR A 75 7.56 -4.83 -26.23
CA THR A 75 8.79 -4.34 -25.61
C THR A 75 9.68 -5.50 -25.19
N LEU A 76 10.96 -5.40 -25.52
CA LEU A 76 11.98 -6.35 -25.10
C LEU A 76 12.68 -5.81 -23.85
N ILE A 77 12.66 -6.58 -22.76
CA ILE A 77 13.38 -6.26 -21.52
C ILE A 77 14.57 -7.23 -21.42
N LEU A 78 15.76 -6.66 -21.19
CA LEU A 78 17.04 -7.37 -21.16
C LEU A 78 17.62 -7.33 -19.75
N GLY A 79 18.29 -8.41 -19.34
CA GLY A 79 19.01 -8.48 -18.07
C GLY A 79 18.25 -9.16 -16.94
N THR A 80 18.97 -9.65 -15.93
CA THR A 80 18.39 -10.48 -14.86
C THR A 80 17.46 -9.64 -13.96
N GLU A 81 17.98 -8.53 -13.43
CA GLU A 81 17.26 -7.69 -12.46
C GLU A 81 15.99 -7.05 -13.04
N PRO A 82 16.04 -6.40 -14.24
CA PRO A 82 14.84 -5.78 -14.81
C PRO A 82 13.75 -6.78 -15.16
N ILE A 83 14.12 -8.02 -15.51
CA ILE A 83 13.16 -9.10 -15.78
C ILE A 83 12.50 -9.53 -14.48
N ILE A 84 13.26 -9.70 -13.39
CA ILE A 84 12.70 -10.08 -12.09
C ILE A 84 11.73 -9.01 -11.58
N GLU A 85 12.11 -7.74 -11.64
CA GLU A 85 11.25 -6.60 -11.27
C GLU A 85 9.97 -6.55 -12.12
N TYR A 86 10.11 -6.75 -13.44
CA TYR A 86 8.95 -6.83 -14.34
C TYR A 86 8.01 -7.98 -13.97
N VAL A 87 8.54 -9.19 -13.76
CA VAL A 87 7.74 -10.36 -13.41
C VAL A 87 7.05 -10.14 -12.06
N GLN A 88 7.71 -9.51 -11.09
CA GLN A 88 7.12 -9.18 -9.80
C GLN A 88 5.95 -8.20 -9.92
N SER A 89 6.15 -7.10 -10.67
CA SER A 89 5.10 -6.10 -10.87
C SER A 89 3.90 -6.64 -11.64
N VAL A 90 4.11 -7.47 -12.65
CA VAL A 90 3.02 -8.04 -13.47
C VAL A 90 2.19 -9.06 -12.69
N PHE A 91 2.80 -9.83 -11.79
CA PHE A 91 2.12 -10.90 -11.07
C PHE A 91 1.80 -10.55 -9.61
N ASN A 92 1.98 -9.28 -9.20
CA ASN A 92 1.80 -8.81 -7.82
C ASN A 92 2.46 -9.74 -6.80
N LEU A 93 3.63 -10.26 -7.14
CA LEU A 93 4.37 -11.14 -6.25
C LEU A 93 4.96 -10.26 -5.16
N SER A 94 4.32 -10.26 -3.98
CA SER A 94 4.83 -9.58 -2.80
C SER A 94 6.24 -10.09 -2.53
N LEU A 95 7.23 -9.22 -2.68
CA LEU A 95 8.60 -9.51 -2.32
C LEU A 95 8.68 -9.79 -0.82
N ASN A 96 8.79 -11.06 -0.44
CA ASN A 96 9.65 -11.44 0.66
C ASN A 96 11.10 -11.26 0.18
N SER A 97 11.53 -10.02 -0.05
CA SER A 97 12.87 -9.63 -0.48
C SER A 97 13.91 -9.83 0.63
N GLN A 98 14.01 -11.04 1.16
CA GLN A 98 15.06 -11.46 2.09
C GLN A 98 15.72 -12.79 1.72
N GLN A 99 15.43 -13.40 0.56
CA GLN A 99 15.87 -14.79 0.30
C GLN A 99 16.64 -15.04 -1.00
N LEU A 100 17.28 -14.04 -1.63
CA LEU A 100 18.03 -14.30 -2.86
C LEU A 100 19.52 -13.93 -2.85
N PHE A 101 20.09 -13.46 -1.74
CA PHE A 101 21.55 -13.31 -1.62
C PHE A 101 22.05 -13.68 -0.20
N GLU A 102 22.83 -14.75 -0.17
CA GLU A 102 24.00 -15.11 0.65
C GLU A 102 24.16 -14.62 2.12
N ASN A 103 24.53 -15.61 2.96
CA ASN A 103 25.17 -15.60 4.30
C ASN A 103 24.32 -15.20 5.54
N PRO A 104 23.97 -16.18 6.43
CA PRO A 104 23.21 -15.93 7.66
C PRO A 104 24.06 -15.45 8.86
N TYR A 105 25.29 -14.97 8.67
CA TYR A 105 26.18 -14.60 9.80
C TYR A 105 26.63 -13.13 9.85
N GLU A 106 26.41 -12.32 8.81
CA GLU A 106 26.92 -10.93 8.80
C GLU A 106 25.85 -9.95 8.29
N SER A 107 24.92 -9.56 9.14
CA SER A 107 24.12 -8.35 8.91
C SER A 107 23.72 -7.72 10.23
N THR A 108 24.62 -6.91 10.79
CA THR A 108 24.34 -5.99 11.90
C THR A 108 23.86 -4.62 11.41
N VAL A 109 23.45 -4.51 10.15
CA VAL A 109 23.06 -3.23 9.55
C VAL A 109 21.64 -3.32 9.01
N ASN A 110 20.70 -2.88 9.85
CA ASN A 110 19.31 -2.62 9.48
C ASN A 110 19.23 -1.37 8.58
N THR A 111 19.72 -1.44 7.34
CA THR A 111 19.43 -0.41 6.33
C THR A 111 18.25 -0.85 5.49
N ARG A 112 17.05 -0.53 5.98
CA ARG A 112 15.81 -0.65 5.20
C ARG A 112 15.71 0.55 4.24
N PRO A 113 15.42 0.34 2.95
CA PRO A 113 15.21 1.45 2.00
C PRO A 113 13.95 2.23 2.38
N GLN A 114 14.12 3.49 2.80
CA GLN A 114 13.07 4.39 3.29
C GLN A 114 12.23 5.07 2.20
N TYR A 115 12.09 4.50 1.00
CA TYR A 115 11.59 5.29 -0.14
C TYR A 115 10.40 4.77 -0.93
N GLN A 116 9.68 3.74 -0.50
CA GLN A 116 8.40 3.38 -1.12
C GLN A 116 7.42 2.83 -0.08
N ASP A 117 6.32 3.57 0.09
CA ASP A 117 5.08 3.33 0.83
C ASP A 117 5.11 3.33 2.38
N PRO A 118 4.07 3.91 3.04
CA PRO A 118 3.93 3.89 4.49
C PRO A 118 3.68 2.45 4.97
N VAL A 119 4.67 1.87 5.66
CA VAL A 119 4.54 0.55 6.28
C VAL A 119 3.65 0.62 7.52
N GLY A 120 2.74 -0.35 7.67
CA GLY A 120 1.81 -0.43 8.80
C GLY A 120 2.52 -0.51 10.15
N PHE A 121 2.06 0.27 11.13
CA PHE A 121 2.58 0.30 12.49
C PHE A 121 1.99 -0.86 13.32
N ILE A 122 2.84 -1.64 14.00
CA ILE A 122 2.41 -2.71 14.91
C ILE A 122 2.11 -2.10 16.30
N MET A 123 0.83 -2.05 16.66
CA MET A 123 0.37 -1.62 18.00
C MET A 123 0.56 -2.67 19.10
N THR A 124 0.89 -3.92 18.77
CA THR A 124 0.72 -5.07 19.68
C THR A 124 2.03 -5.76 20.11
N GLY A 125 3.18 -5.14 19.89
CA GLY A 125 4.48 -5.71 20.22
C GLY A 125 5.32 -4.76 21.07
N ASN A 126 5.29 -4.97 22.39
CA ASN A 126 6.07 -4.29 23.42
C ASN A 126 5.60 -2.85 23.76
N SER A 127 5.05 -2.71 24.96
CA SER A 127 4.41 -1.52 25.54
C SER A 127 5.34 -0.31 25.80
N ASN A 128 6.52 -0.24 25.17
CA ASN A 128 7.55 0.75 25.50
C ASN A 128 8.06 1.58 24.30
N ASN A 129 7.47 1.43 23.10
CA ASN A 129 7.95 2.15 21.89
C ASN A 129 6.97 3.18 21.31
N ASN A 130 5.85 3.46 21.98
CA ASN A 130 4.93 4.55 21.60
C ASN A 130 5.33 5.90 22.24
N GLY A 131 6.57 6.02 22.69
CA GLY A 131 7.09 7.25 23.29
C GLY A 131 7.57 8.23 22.23
N ILE A 132 7.27 9.50 22.47
CA ILE A 132 8.09 10.61 21.96
C ILE A 132 9.51 10.37 22.50
N LEU A 133 10.45 10.02 21.63
CA LEU A 133 11.84 9.79 22.00
C LEU A 133 12.61 11.09 21.76
N SER A 134 13.17 11.67 22.81
CA SER A 134 14.15 12.75 22.67
C SER A 134 15.42 12.16 22.03
N GLU A 135 15.88 12.77 20.93
CA GLU A 135 17.17 12.42 20.36
C GLU A 135 18.30 12.82 21.32
N ALA A 136 19.21 11.89 21.63
CA ALA A 136 20.37 12.17 22.48
C ALA A 136 21.50 12.87 21.71
N TYR A 137 21.48 12.76 20.37
CA TYR A 137 22.52 13.28 19.48
C TYR A 137 21.89 13.88 18.24
N THR A 138 22.47 15.00 17.77
CA THR A 138 22.03 15.73 16.58
C THR A 138 22.97 15.43 15.41
N SER A 139 22.42 15.24 14.21
CA SER A 139 23.23 15.08 12.99
C SER A 139 24.03 16.35 12.71
N TYR A 140 25.30 16.19 12.34
CA TYR A 140 26.23 17.30 12.12
C TYR A 140 25.85 18.20 10.94
N ASP A 141 25.17 17.64 9.94
CA ASP A 141 24.82 18.34 8.70
C ASP A 141 23.52 19.16 8.80
N LEU A 142 22.92 19.28 9.99
CA LEU A 142 21.69 20.05 10.21
C LEU A 142 22.00 21.49 10.61
N SER A 143 21.32 22.44 9.97
CA SER A 143 21.39 23.85 10.37
C SER A 143 20.55 24.13 11.62
N PRO A 144 20.82 25.22 12.37
CA PRO A 144 19.98 25.63 13.50
C PRO A 144 18.50 25.80 13.13
N ASP A 145 18.23 26.26 11.90
CA ASP A 145 16.87 26.41 11.39
C ASP A 145 16.20 25.05 11.13
N ASP A 146 16.97 24.01 10.80
CA ASP A 146 16.48 22.62 10.65
C ASP A 146 16.13 21.97 12.00
N LEU A 147 16.77 22.43 13.08
CA LEU A 147 16.57 21.93 14.44
C LEU A 147 15.46 22.68 15.21
N SER A 148 14.95 23.76 14.65
CA SER A 148 13.85 24.52 15.25
C SER A 148 12.58 23.66 15.37
N ALA A 149 11.82 23.84 16.46
CA ALA A 149 10.54 23.17 16.66
C ALA A 149 9.48 23.56 15.61
N GLN A 150 9.65 24.72 14.96
CA GLN A 150 8.80 25.20 13.87
C GLN A 150 9.39 24.87 12.49
N SER A 151 10.50 24.12 12.45
CA SER A 151 11.15 23.78 11.20
C SER A 151 10.28 22.87 10.34
N ASN A 152 10.27 23.15 9.05
CA ASN A 152 9.72 22.28 8.02
C ASN A 152 10.83 21.52 7.28
N SER A 153 11.99 21.34 7.92
CA SER A 153 13.14 20.68 7.32
C SER A 153 12.82 19.23 6.94
N LYS A 154 13.13 18.89 5.69
CA LYS A 154 13.03 17.51 5.17
C LYS A 154 14.27 16.68 5.50
N ASN A 155 15.35 17.33 5.92
CA ASN A 155 16.64 16.69 6.19
C ASN A 155 16.70 16.10 7.61
N ARG A 156 15.85 16.60 8.53
CA ARG A 156 15.79 16.08 9.90
C ARG A 156 14.94 14.80 9.94
N PRO A 157 15.46 13.68 10.48
CA PRO A 157 14.67 12.47 10.67
C PRO A 157 13.61 12.71 11.76
N MET A 158 12.38 12.98 11.35
CA MET A 158 11.25 13.14 12.25
C MET A 158 10.61 11.76 12.50
N TYR A 159 11.06 11.05 13.54
CA TYR A 159 10.56 9.70 13.86
C TYR A 159 9.04 9.68 14.12
N HIS A 160 8.59 10.42 15.14
CA HIS A 160 7.18 10.48 15.59
C HIS A 160 6.62 11.91 15.60
N TYR A 161 7.36 12.87 15.03
CA TYR A 161 6.94 14.27 14.95
C TYR A 161 6.39 14.57 13.56
N THR A 162 5.34 15.35 13.49
CA THR A 162 4.83 15.93 12.24
C THR A 162 5.15 17.42 12.21
N PRO A 163 5.54 17.98 11.05
CA PRO A 163 5.79 19.41 10.94
C PRO A 163 4.49 20.21 11.20
N VAL A 164 4.64 21.41 11.75
CA VAL A 164 3.51 22.28 12.18
C VAL A 164 2.67 22.79 11.00
N ASN A 165 3.15 22.68 9.75
CA ASN A 165 2.52 23.30 8.59
C ASN A 165 1.32 22.55 8.00
N ASN A 166 0.80 21.52 8.67
CA ASN A 166 -0.41 20.88 8.23
C ASN A 166 -1.61 21.57 8.89
N ASN A 167 -2.39 22.31 8.09
CA ASN A 167 -3.72 22.78 8.47
C ASN A 167 -4.66 21.56 8.62
N PHE A 168 -4.50 20.80 9.69
CA PHE A 168 -5.38 19.69 10.03
C PHE A 168 -6.72 20.25 10.50
N ARG A 169 -7.68 20.35 9.58
CA ARG A 169 -9.08 20.51 9.95
C ARG A 169 -9.63 19.12 10.26
N ILE A 170 -10.00 18.88 11.51
CA ILE A 170 -10.71 17.66 11.88
C ILE A 170 -12.16 17.84 11.41
N GLU A 171 -12.55 17.10 10.38
CA GLU A 171 -13.95 17.03 9.95
C GLU A 171 -14.72 16.23 11.00
N ALA A 172 -15.32 16.95 11.95
CA ALA A 172 -16.32 16.36 12.82
C ALA A 172 -17.54 15.98 11.96
N PRO A 173 -18.17 14.81 12.18
CA PRO A 173 -19.42 14.48 11.52
C PRO A 173 -20.47 15.55 11.82
N GLU A 174 -21.45 15.72 10.93
CA GLU A 174 -22.53 16.68 11.16
C GLU A 174 -23.22 16.38 12.50
N ASP A 175 -23.37 17.43 13.31
CA ASP A 175 -23.89 17.34 14.65
C ASP A 175 -25.41 17.06 14.57
N SER A 176 -25.76 15.78 14.46
CA SER A 176 -27.15 15.30 14.38
C SER A 176 -27.88 15.34 15.73
N TYR A 177 -27.24 15.94 16.75
CA TYR A 177 -27.81 16.10 18.08
C TYR A 177 -29.11 16.89 17.99
N ARG A 178 -30.22 16.19 18.21
CA ARG A 178 -31.52 16.78 18.47
C ARG A 178 -31.69 16.78 19.99
N PRO A 179 -31.76 17.95 20.65
CA PRO A 179 -32.06 18.00 22.07
C PRO A 179 -33.41 17.30 22.31
N ASP A 180 -33.49 16.44 23.32
CA ASP A 180 -34.76 15.90 23.86
C ASP A 180 -35.52 17.00 24.63
N LYS A 181 -35.70 18.15 23.98
CA LYS A 181 -36.65 19.15 24.43
C LYS A 181 -38.00 18.75 23.88
N ILE A 182 -39.05 18.93 24.70
CA ILE A 182 -40.45 18.80 24.31
C ILE A 182 -40.63 19.27 22.85
N SER A 183 -41.26 18.43 22.04
CA SER A 183 -41.41 18.65 20.60
C SER A 183 -41.86 20.09 20.33
N SER A 184 -41.31 20.71 19.28
CA SER A 184 -41.52 22.14 18.95
C SER A 184 -43.00 22.54 18.73
N ASN A 185 -43.90 21.57 18.66
CA ASN A 185 -45.35 21.73 18.60
C ASN A 185 -46.03 21.89 19.97
N VAL A 186 -45.32 21.67 21.09
CA VAL A 186 -45.86 21.82 22.44
C VAL A 186 -45.54 23.24 22.93
N THR A 187 -46.40 24.18 22.56
CA THR A 187 -46.35 25.55 23.10
C THR A 187 -46.88 25.56 24.53
N ILE A 188 -46.44 26.53 25.34
CA ILE A 188 -46.86 26.63 26.75
C ILE A 188 -48.39 26.75 26.89
N ASP A 189 -49.05 27.35 25.90
CA ASP A 189 -50.50 27.51 25.85
C ASP A 189 -51.26 26.18 25.69
N VAL A 190 -50.70 25.25 24.90
CA VAL A 190 -51.28 23.90 24.71
C VAL A 190 -51.23 23.14 26.04
N LEU A 191 -50.11 23.23 26.76
CA LEU A 191 -49.94 22.62 28.08
C LEU A 191 -50.86 23.24 29.14
N GLN A 192 -51.14 24.54 29.04
CA GLN A 192 -52.10 25.21 29.92
C GLN A 192 -53.54 24.75 29.64
N HIS A 193 -53.92 24.66 28.37
CA HIS A 193 -55.24 24.15 27.99
C HIS A 193 -55.46 22.71 28.44
N GLN A 194 -54.48 21.83 28.19
CA GLN A 194 -54.57 20.43 28.61
C GLN A 194 -54.69 20.30 30.13
N ARG A 195 -53.89 21.04 30.90
CA ARG A 195 -53.99 21.05 32.38
C ARG A 195 -55.37 21.51 32.86
N ASN A 196 -55.93 22.53 32.23
CA ASN A 196 -57.26 23.04 32.60
C ASN A 196 -58.40 22.07 32.23
N GLN A 197 -58.18 21.16 31.28
CA GLN A 197 -59.13 20.10 30.92
C GLN A 197 -58.99 18.86 31.81
N GLU A 198 -57.77 18.51 32.22
CA GLU A 198 -57.47 17.33 33.04
C GLU A 198 -57.75 17.52 34.53
N ILE A 199 -57.79 18.77 35.02
CA ILE A 199 -58.22 19.06 36.39
C ILE A 199 -59.75 19.22 36.35
N PRO A 200 -60.55 18.22 36.78
CA PRO A 200 -61.95 18.47 37.04
C PRO A 200 -62.02 19.57 38.10
N ALA A 201 -62.73 20.65 37.81
CA ALA A 201 -63.07 21.65 38.80
C ALA A 201 -63.79 20.91 39.93
N VAL A 202 -63.06 20.59 41.01
CA VAL A 202 -63.66 20.14 42.25
C VAL A 202 -64.46 21.34 42.74
N ALA A 203 -65.72 21.39 42.34
CA ALA A 203 -66.68 22.31 42.86
C ALA A 203 -66.87 21.94 44.33
N VAL A 204 -66.04 22.54 45.18
CA VAL A 204 -66.29 22.57 46.62
C VAL A 204 -67.59 23.34 46.78
N GLN A 205 -68.71 22.62 46.82
CA GLN A 205 -70.00 23.22 47.13
C GLN A 205 -69.90 23.78 48.56
N PRO A 206 -70.19 25.07 48.78
CA PRO A 206 -70.22 25.59 50.13
C PRO A 206 -71.28 24.82 50.94
N PRO A 207 -71.01 24.51 52.23
CA PRO A 207 -71.92 23.75 53.05
C PRO A 207 -73.25 24.50 53.14
N LYS A 208 -74.33 23.83 52.71
CA LYS A 208 -75.69 24.27 52.98
C LYS A 208 -75.97 23.96 54.45
N ASP A 209 -76.33 25.01 55.18
CA ASP A 209 -76.86 25.03 56.55
C ASP A 209 -75.90 25.68 57.55
N LEU A 210 -75.97 27.01 57.64
CA LEU A 210 -75.69 27.76 58.88
C LEU A 210 -76.21 29.21 58.80
N TYR A 211 -77.45 29.37 58.34
CA TYR A 211 -78.28 30.55 58.67
C TYR A 211 -79.74 30.12 58.77
N MET A 212 -80.08 29.49 59.89
CA MET A 212 -81.39 29.58 60.56
C MET A 212 -81.16 29.70 62.05
#